data_AF-A0A7S1VZV7-F1
#
_entry.id   AF-A0A7S1VZV7-F1
#
_cell.length_a   1.000
_cell.length_b   1.000
_cell.length_c   1.000
_cell.angle_alpha   90.00
_cell.angle_beta   90.00
_cell.angle_gamma   90.00
#
_symmetry.space_group_name_H-M   'P 1'
#
loop_
_entity.id
_entity.type
_entity.pdbx_description
1 polymer ?
#
loop_
_entity_poly.entity_id
_entity_poly.type
_entity_poly.pdbx_seq_one_letter_code
_entity_poly.pdbx_strand_id
1 'polypeptide(L)'
;AGTAQAIDFQEKLIRLFSMLHASALAELEEINHETESLEEIQAFSYKVIDPDGIDEASLRTLRNSTSKVELLFCWIQMLVVDNIDSGVLSITPAVLSRSFQVLSNGMVAFFDAVKITYSPFPFPYELTS
;
A
#
# COMPACT_ATOMS: atom_id res chain seq x y z
N ALA A 1 -0.66 30.34 5.07
CA ALA A 1 0.11 29.32 5.81
C ALA A 1 -0.62 27.97 5.82
N GLY A 2 -1.83 27.88 6.38
CA GLY A 2 -2.56 26.60 6.48
C GLY A 2 -2.92 25.91 5.15
N THR A 3 -3.16 26.65 4.07
CA THR A 3 -3.46 26.06 2.75
C THR A 3 -2.27 25.34 2.12
N ALA A 4 -1.05 25.86 2.30
CA ALA A 4 0.17 25.23 1.77
C ALA A 4 0.50 23.93 2.49
N GLN A 5 0.30 23.89 3.81
CA GLN A 5 0.50 22.67 4.62
C GLN A 5 -0.54 21.59 4.29
N ALA A 6 -1.79 22.00 4.04
CA ALA A 6 -2.83 21.07 3.60
C ALA A 6 -2.52 20.46 2.22
N ILE A 7 -1.95 21.24 1.30
CA ILE A 7 -1.50 20.75 -0.02
C ILE A 7 -0.33 19.77 0.16
N ASP A 8 0.70 20.12 0.95
CA ASP A 8 1.83 19.22 1.22
C ASP A 8 1.37 17.87 1.82
N PHE A 9 0.43 17.91 2.76
CA PHE A 9 -0.20 16.71 3.30
C PHE A 9 -0.91 15.89 2.21
N GLN A 10 -1.77 16.52 1.41
CA GLN A 10 -2.52 15.83 0.36
C GLN A 10 -1.60 15.21 -0.70
N GLU A 11 -0.56 15.93 -1.11
CA GLU A 11 0.40 15.42 -2.09
C GLU A 11 1.18 14.23 -1.54
N LYS A 12 1.70 14.30 -0.30
CA LYS A 12 2.37 13.16 0.34
C LYS A 12 1.43 11.97 0.51
N LEU A 13 0.18 12.22 0.91
CA LEU A 13 -0.82 11.18 1.07
C LEU A 13 -1.09 10.45 -0.26
N ILE A 14 -1.29 11.18 -1.36
CA ILE A 14 -1.53 10.61 -2.69
C ILE A 14 -0.34 9.77 -3.16
N ARG A 15 0.89 10.28 -2.99
CA ARG A 15 2.12 9.54 -3.33
C ARG A 15 2.22 8.22 -2.56
N LEU A 16 1.96 8.24 -1.25
CA LEU A 16 1.97 7.04 -0.40
C LEU A 16 0.89 6.02 -0.81
N PHE A 17 -0.34 6.45 -1.11
CA PHE A 17 -1.38 5.54 -1.61
C PHE A 17 -1.03 4.95 -2.98
N SER A 18 -0.44 5.75 -3.87
CA SER A 18 0.02 5.26 -5.18
C SER A 18 1.06 4.15 -5.02
N MET A 19 2.05 4.35 -4.16
CA MET A 19 3.05 3.31 -3.86
C MET A 19 2.45 2.11 -3.14
N LEU A 20 1.47 2.31 -2.24
CA LEU A 20 0.80 1.24 -1.51
C LEU A 20 0.09 0.30 -2.48
N HIS A 21 -0.68 0.87 -3.41
CA HIS A 21 -1.39 0.09 -4.42
C HIS A 21 -0.45 -0.62 -5.39
N ALA A 22 0.61 0.06 -5.85
CA ALA A 22 1.62 -0.56 -6.71
C ALA A 22 2.31 -1.73 -6.00
N SER A 23 2.69 -1.57 -4.72
CA SER A 23 3.35 -2.61 -3.93
C SER A 23 2.42 -3.79 -3.67
N ALA A 24 1.15 -3.53 -3.37
CA ALA A 24 0.15 -4.58 -3.13
C ALA A 24 -0.11 -5.42 -4.38
N LEU A 25 -0.21 -4.78 -5.54
CA LEU A 25 -0.42 -5.50 -6.80
C LEU A 25 0.82 -6.31 -7.20
N ALA A 26 2.02 -5.72 -7.06
CA ALA A 26 3.28 -6.42 -7.29
C ALA A 26 3.42 -7.68 -6.44
N GLU A 27 3.07 -7.60 -5.15
CA GLU A 27 3.12 -8.75 -4.24
C GLU A 27 2.13 -9.85 -4.65
N LEU A 28 0.91 -9.49 -5.07
CA LEU A 28 -0.07 -10.47 -5.56
C LEU A 28 0.37 -11.14 -6.87
N GLU A 29 1.04 -10.41 -7.76
CA GLU A 29 1.59 -10.98 -9.00
C GLU A 29 2.75 -11.93 -8.72
N GLU A 30 3.68 -11.55 -7.84
CA GLU A 30 4.82 -12.41 -7.46
C GLU A 30 4.36 -13.77 -6.92
N ILE A 31 3.24 -13.82 -6.21
CA ILE A 31 2.68 -15.08 -5.68
C ILE A 31 1.97 -15.91 -6.79
N ASN A 32 1.35 -15.26 -7.78
CA ASN A 32 0.63 -15.96 -8.87
C ASN A 32 1.56 -16.62 -9.90
N HIS A 33 2.80 -16.12 -10.07
CA HIS A 33 3.74 -16.62 -11.06
C HIS A 33 4.60 -17.78 -10.53
N GLU A 34 3.99 -18.95 -10.30
CA GLU A 34 4.75 -20.17 -9.97
C GLU A 34 5.37 -20.90 -11.20
N THR A 35 5.17 -20.49 -12.47
CA THR A 35 5.62 -21.36 -13.60
C THR A 35 6.06 -20.73 -14.94
N GLU A 36 6.01 -19.43 -15.20
CA GLU A 36 6.43 -18.91 -16.52
C GLU A 36 7.46 -17.79 -16.42
N SER A 37 8.66 -18.07 -16.94
CA SER A 37 9.80 -17.19 -17.24
C SER A 37 10.01 -15.95 -16.34
N LEU A 38 11.16 -15.90 -15.68
CA LEU A 38 11.71 -14.75 -14.90
C LEU A 38 11.77 -13.39 -15.63
N GLU A 39 11.28 -13.28 -16.87
CA GLU A 39 11.41 -12.11 -17.74
C GLU A 39 10.24 -11.12 -17.61
N GLU A 40 9.11 -11.49 -16.97
CA GLU A 40 7.91 -10.62 -16.86
C GLU A 40 7.53 -10.24 -15.41
N ILE A 41 8.49 -10.09 -14.50
CA ILE A 41 8.18 -9.50 -13.18
C ILE A 41 7.92 -7.99 -13.36
N GLN A 42 6.66 -7.62 -13.59
CA GLN A 42 6.20 -6.22 -13.72
C GLN A 42 6.13 -5.47 -12.39
N ALA A 43 6.58 -6.07 -11.28
CA ALA A 43 6.60 -5.46 -9.94
C ALA A 43 7.27 -4.07 -9.90
N PHE A 44 8.22 -3.80 -10.79
CA PHE A 44 8.89 -2.49 -10.92
C PHE A 44 8.36 -1.61 -12.07
N SER A 45 7.39 -2.10 -12.86
CA SER A 45 6.79 -1.38 -13.99
C SER A 45 5.61 -0.49 -13.58
N TYR A 46 5.04 -0.73 -12.38
CA TYR A 46 3.93 0.07 -11.89
C TYR A 46 4.32 1.53 -11.75
N LYS A 47 3.70 2.36 -12.61
CA LYS A 47 3.88 3.80 -12.60
C LYS A 47 3.31 4.37 -11.31
N VAL A 48 4.19 4.70 -10.37
CA VAL A 48 3.83 5.45 -9.16
C VAL A 48 3.82 6.95 -9.44
N ILE A 49 2.95 7.67 -8.73
CA ILE A 49 2.85 9.13 -8.82
C ILE A 49 4.02 9.73 -8.05
N ASP A 50 4.90 10.45 -8.76
CA ASP A 50 5.94 11.34 -8.23
C ASP A 50 6.76 10.76 -7.04
N PRO A 51 7.56 9.70 -7.28
CA PRO A 51 8.33 9.06 -6.21
C PRO A 51 9.43 9.98 -5.63
N ASP A 52 9.94 10.94 -6.42
CA ASP A 52 10.98 11.88 -5.99
C ASP A 52 10.49 12.89 -4.94
N GLY A 53 9.17 12.94 -4.70
CA GLY A 53 8.56 13.70 -3.60
C GLY A 53 8.74 13.08 -2.22
N ILE A 54 9.32 11.88 -2.13
CA ILE A 54 9.72 11.19 -0.89
C ILE A 54 11.24 11.25 -0.75
N ASP A 55 11.74 11.41 0.47
CA ASP A 55 13.18 11.48 0.69
C ASP A 55 13.86 10.16 0.34
N GLU A 56 15.09 10.26 -0.18
CA GLU A 56 15.90 9.14 -0.65
C GLU A 56 16.13 8.07 0.44
N ALA A 57 16.22 8.47 1.72
CA ALA A 57 16.43 7.50 2.80
C ALA A 57 15.16 6.67 3.05
N SER A 58 13.99 7.28 3.02
CA SER A 58 12.71 6.59 3.06
C SER A 58 12.53 5.69 1.84
N LEU A 59 12.82 6.16 0.61
CA LEU A 59 12.74 5.32 -0.59
C LEU A 59 13.66 4.09 -0.50
N ARG A 60 14.87 4.23 0.03
CA ARG A 60 15.77 3.09 0.29
C ARG A 60 15.21 2.14 1.33
N THR A 61 14.62 2.67 2.40
CA THR A 61 13.98 1.85 3.44
C THR A 61 12.83 1.04 2.85
N LEU A 62 12.00 1.67 2.01
CA LEU A 62 10.91 0.99 1.30
C LEU A 62 11.43 -0.10 0.37
N ARG A 63 12.43 0.20 -0.45
CA ARG A 63 13.03 -0.74 -1.39
C ARG A 63 13.58 -2.00 -0.69
N ASN A 64 14.22 -1.81 0.46
CA ASN A 64 14.85 -2.90 1.22
C ASN A 64 13.87 -3.64 2.16
N SER A 65 12.63 -3.15 2.30
CA SER A 65 11.62 -3.79 3.16
C SER A 65 11.12 -5.10 2.55
N THR A 66 10.99 -6.13 3.38
CA THR A 66 10.30 -7.37 3.03
C THR A 66 8.78 -7.22 3.03
N SER A 67 8.27 -6.23 3.76
CA SER A 67 6.85 -5.98 4.00
C SER A 67 6.53 -4.55 3.55
N LYS A 68 6.49 -4.35 2.22
CA LYS A 68 6.39 -3.02 1.61
C LYS A 68 5.00 -2.41 1.82
N VAL A 69 3.96 -3.24 1.67
CA VAL A 69 2.56 -2.84 1.82
C VAL A 69 2.30 -2.37 3.26
N GLU A 70 2.73 -3.13 4.25
CA GLU A 70 2.56 -2.80 5.67
C GLU A 70 3.37 -1.58 6.08
N LEU A 71 4.60 -1.43 5.56
CA LEU A 71 5.42 -0.25 5.81
C LEU A 71 4.76 1.02 5.29
N LEU A 72 4.25 1.00 4.05
CA LEU A 72 3.53 2.12 3.45
C LEU A 72 2.22 2.42 4.19
N PHE A 73 1.49 1.39 4.61
CA PHE A 73 0.30 1.54 5.42
C PHE A 73 0.60 2.25 6.75
N CYS A 74 1.69 1.86 7.42
CA CYS A 74 2.15 2.50 8.64
C CYS A 74 2.52 3.97 8.40
N TRP A 75 3.23 4.29 7.31
CA TRP A 75 3.58 5.67 6.96
C TRP A 75 2.36 6.55 6.70
N ILE A 76 1.32 6.01 6.05
CA ILE A 76 0.05 6.73 5.86
C ILE A 76 -0.58 7.05 7.22
N GLN A 77 -0.60 6.10 8.15
CA GLN A 77 -1.15 6.32 9.48
C GLN A 77 -0.37 7.38 10.27
N MET A 78 0.97 7.30 10.25
CA MET A 78 1.83 8.29 10.90
C MET A 78 1.63 9.69 10.29
N LEU A 79 1.59 9.80 8.95
CA LEU A 79 1.34 11.07 8.28
C LEU A 79 0.02 11.70 8.72
N VAL A 80 -1.04 10.91 8.87
CA VAL A 80 -2.34 11.39 9.36
C VAL A 80 -2.24 11.86 10.82
N VAL A 81 -1.56 11.11 11.70
CA VAL A 81 -1.38 11.46 13.12
C VAL A 81 -0.58 12.75 13.26
N ASP A 82 0.54 12.89 12.56
CA ASP A 82 1.39 14.09 12.60
C ASP A 82 0.64 15.34 12.12
N ASN A 83 -0.23 15.19 11.13
CA ASN A 83 -1.03 16.30 10.60
C ASN A 83 -2.22 16.68 11.49
N ILE A 84 -2.64 15.80 12.41
CA ILE A 84 -3.61 16.14 13.45
C ILE A 84 -2.90 16.92 14.58
N ASP A 85 -1.75 16.44 15.03
CA ASP A 85 -1.00 17.08 16.12
C ASP A 85 -0.52 18.49 15.75
N SER A 86 -0.08 18.67 14.50
CA SER A 86 0.28 19.98 13.95
C SER A 86 -0.91 20.91 13.67
N GLY A 87 -2.16 20.43 13.82
CA GLY A 87 -3.38 21.20 13.60
C GLY A 87 -3.74 21.44 12.12
N VAL A 88 -3.03 20.81 11.18
CA VAL A 88 -3.36 20.84 9.74
C VAL A 88 -4.70 20.15 9.47
N LEU A 89 -4.96 19.05 10.18
CA LEU A 89 -6.23 18.32 10.18
C LEU A 89 -7.05 18.64 11.43
N SER A 90 -8.02 19.55 11.29
CA SER A 90 -8.99 19.85 12.35
C SER A 90 -10.28 19.04 12.12
N ILE A 91 -10.23 17.73 12.40
CA ILE A 91 -11.38 16.83 12.27
C ILE A 91 -11.79 16.24 13.62
N THR A 92 -13.06 15.86 13.74
CA THR A 92 -13.55 15.23 14.97
C THR A 92 -12.99 13.80 15.10
N PRO A 93 -12.74 13.32 16.34
CA PRO A 93 -12.24 11.96 16.56
C PRO A 93 -13.08 10.86 15.89
N ALA A 94 -14.40 11.04 15.81
CA ALA A 94 -15.28 10.06 15.16
C ALA A 94 -15.03 9.92 13.66
N VAL A 95 -14.75 11.03 12.95
CA VAL A 95 -14.43 11.00 11.51
C VAL A 95 -13.06 10.36 11.29
N LEU A 96 -12.09 10.70 12.13
CA LEU A 96 -10.76 10.11 12.09
C LEU A 96 -10.79 8.59 12.28
N SER A 97 -11.48 8.12 13.34
CA SER A 97 -11.62 6.69 13.61
C SER A 97 -12.26 5.96 12.44
N ARG A 98 -13.26 6.58 11.78
CA ARG A 98 -13.87 6.01 10.57
C ARG A 98 -12.87 5.91 9.42
N SER A 99 -12.04 6.92 9.19
CA SER A 99 -11.00 6.87 8.16
C SER A 99 -10.00 5.74 8.43
N PHE A 100 -9.53 5.58 9.67
CA PHE A 100 -8.64 4.47 10.03
C PHE A 100 -9.32 3.10 9.91
N GLN A 101 -10.61 3.01 10.23
CA GLN A 101 -11.37 1.78 10.03
C GLN A 101 -11.47 1.40 8.54
N VAL A 102 -11.77 2.37 7.66
CA VAL A 102 -11.81 2.14 6.21
C VAL A 102 -10.44 1.69 5.69
N LEU A 103 -9.36 2.31 6.18
CA LEU A 103 -8.00 1.91 5.84
C LEU A 103 -7.68 0.48 6.30
N SER A 104 -8.04 0.14 7.54
CA SER A 104 -7.86 -1.21 8.07
C SER A 104 -8.63 -2.26 7.27
N ASN A 105 -9.86 -1.94 6.83
CA ASN A 105 -10.65 -2.83 5.99
C ASN A 105 -9.96 -3.08 4.64
N GLY A 106 -9.26 -2.08 4.09
CA GLY A 106 -8.44 -2.24 2.88
C GLY A 106 -7.31 -3.26 3.07
N MET A 107 -6.60 -3.22 4.20
CA MET A 107 -5.56 -4.21 4.52
C MET A 107 -6.12 -5.63 4.70
N VAL A 108 -7.30 -5.76 5.33
CA VAL A 108 -7.98 -7.07 5.43
C VAL A 108 -8.29 -7.62 4.05
N ALA A 109 -8.86 -6.79 3.16
CA ALA A 109 -9.17 -7.20 1.79
C ALA A 109 -7.90 -7.60 1.01
N PHE A 110 -6.79 -6.89 1.20
CA PHE A 110 -5.50 -7.26 0.62
C PHE A 110 -5.03 -8.63 1.11
N PHE A 111 -5.00 -8.87 2.43
CA PHE A 111 -4.58 -10.16 2.97
C PHE A 111 -5.51 -11.31 2.58
N ASP A 112 -6.81 -11.05 2.43
CA ASP A 112 -7.75 -12.06 1.93
C ASP A 112 -7.47 -12.39 0.46
N ALA A 113 -7.11 -11.41 -0.37
CA ALA A 113 -6.63 -11.66 -1.73
C ALA A 113 -5.34 -12.50 -1.73
N VAL A 114 -4.37 -12.14 -0.88
CA VAL A 114 -3.12 -12.91 -0.72
C VAL A 114 -3.40 -14.38 -0.37
N LYS A 115 -4.30 -14.65 0.58
CA LYS A 115 -4.68 -16.03 0.95
C LYS A 115 -5.28 -16.82 -0.21
N ILE A 116 -6.12 -16.18 -1.02
CA ILE A 116 -6.72 -16.80 -2.21
C ILE A 116 -5.61 -17.17 -3.20
N THR A 117 -4.65 -16.28 -3.41
CA THR A 117 -3.49 -16.54 -4.29
C THR A 117 -2.65 -17.73 -3.84
N TYR A 118 -2.45 -17.90 -2.52
CA TYR A 118 -1.69 -19.02 -1.95
C TYR A 118 -2.43 -20.37 -1.91
N SER A 119 -3.73 -20.40 -2.22
CA SER A 119 -4.53 -21.63 -2.17
C SER A 119 -4.75 -22.17 -3.58
N PRO A 120 -3.81 -22.95 -4.15
CA PRO A 120 -4.07 -23.64 -5.42
C PRO A 120 -5.27 -24.57 -5.24
N PHE A 121 -6.04 -24.74 -6.30
CA PHE A 121 -7.21 -25.61 -6.29
C PHE A 121 -6.81 -27.04 -5.83
N PRO A 122 -7.61 -27.71 -4.99
CA PRO A 122 -7.20 -29.01 -4.46
C PRO A 122 -7.07 -30.03 -5.59
N PHE A 123 -5.87 -30.59 -5.76
CA PHE A 123 -5.51 -31.67 -6.69
C PHE A 123 -6.53 -32.83 -6.84
N PRO A 124 -7.29 -33.27 -5.80
CA PRO A 124 -8.24 -34.36 -5.95
C PRO A 124 -9.40 -34.13 -6.92
N TYR A 125 -9.73 -32.88 -7.25
CA TYR A 125 -10.87 -32.55 -8.12
C TYR A 125 -10.51 -32.42 -9.61
N GLU A 126 -9.22 -32.35 -9.94
CA GLU A 126 -8.74 -32.25 -11.34
C GLU A 126 -8.86 -33.57 -12.12
N LEU A 127 -8.99 -34.70 -11.42
CA LEU A 127 -9.01 -36.04 -12.02
C LEU A 127 -10.38 -36.50 -12.55
N THR A 128 -11.41 -35.66 -12.48
CA THR A 128 -12.80 -36.04 -12.82
C THR A 128 -13.44 -35.25 -13.96
N SER A 129 -12.72 -34.34 -14.63
CA SER A 129 -13.22 -33.60 -15.80
C SER A 129 -12.79 -34.20 -17.13
#